data_AF-A0A427Y6A9-F1
#
_entry.id   AF-A0A427Y6A9-F1
#
_cell.length_a   1.000
_cell.length_b   1.000
_cell.length_c   1.000
_cell.angle_alpha   90.00
_cell.angle_beta   90.00
_cell.angle_gamma   90.00
#
_symmetry.space_group_name_H-M   'P 1'
#
loop_
_entity.id
_entity.type
_entity.pdbx_description
1 polymer ?
#
loop_
_entity_poly.entity_id
_entity_poly.type
_entity_poly.pdbx_seq_one_letter_code
_entity_poly.pdbx_strand_id
1 'polypeptide(L)'
;MPSCSHEAHDHDHGGCDGHDHDIPLSAGPTDSLYPVIDTEHVVALNAAGGGEKGRVVIKEWAEKDDETIWLESELDDSLILHIPFTASVSLRSITLKAGHGGFRPSEMRVFVNAAGLDFSDAEAREPTQAFDVIESREAGEYQVKAAKFASTTSLALFFPNNESEGEDEETTRIYYVGLRGSWRPLPNKLGEIIYEAAPRPTDHKVHEGISNAARQGL
;
A
#
# COMPACT_ATOMS: atom_id res chain seq x y z
N MET A 1 11.26 32.02 -68.75
CA MET A 1 11.41 30.56 -68.56
C MET A 1 11.47 30.31 -67.05
N PRO A 2 10.73 29.33 -66.50
CA PRO A 2 9.33 29.61 -66.16
C PRO A 2 8.94 29.33 -64.69
N SER A 3 7.69 29.72 -64.36
CA SER A 3 6.78 29.12 -63.35
C SER A 3 7.27 28.84 -61.93
N CYS A 4 6.68 29.57 -60.97
CA CYS A 4 5.95 28.97 -59.85
C CYS A 4 4.56 29.63 -59.79
N SER A 5 3.50 28.84 -59.78
CA SER A 5 2.12 29.29 -59.94
C SER A 5 1.18 28.53 -59.02
N HIS A 6 0.48 29.26 -58.13
CA HIS A 6 -0.70 28.79 -57.36
C HIS A 6 -0.43 27.54 -56.46
N GLU A 7 -1.24 27.16 -55.47
CA GLU A 7 -2.60 27.55 -55.08
C GLU A 7 -2.66 27.92 -53.58
N ALA A 8 -3.64 28.73 -53.19
CA ALA A 8 -3.99 28.93 -51.79
C ALA A 8 -5.07 27.91 -51.40
N HIS A 9 -4.89 27.21 -50.27
CA HIS A 9 -5.97 26.47 -49.63
C HIS A 9 -6.01 26.79 -48.14
N ASP A 10 -6.96 27.65 -47.81
CA ASP A 10 -7.41 27.95 -46.47
C ASP A 10 -8.58 27.01 -46.15
N HIS A 11 -8.45 26.16 -45.12
CA HIS A 11 -9.55 25.38 -44.52
C HIS A 11 -9.14 24.88 -43.13
N ASP A 12 -9.11 25.82 -42.20
CA ASP A 12 -9.96 25.87 -41.00
C ASP A 12 -10.57 24.58 -40.39
N HIS A 13 -10.64 24.61 -39.04
CA HIS A 13 -11.39 23.77 -38.10
C HIS A 13 -11.29 22.23 -38.16
N GLY A 14 -10.50 21.70 -37.22
CA GLY A 14 -10.52 20.30 -36.80
C GLY A 14 -9.99 20.16 -35.37
N GLY A 15 -10.65 20.78 -34.39
CA GLY A 15 -10.25 20.68 -32.99
C GLY A 15 -10.35 19.24 -32.49
N CYS A 16 -9.22 18.66 -32.11
CA CYS A 16 -9.16 17.48 -31.27
C CYS A 16 -8.90 17.95 -29.83
N ASP A 17 -9.80 17.56 -28.93
CA ASP A 17 -9.88 18.03 -27.57
C ASP A 17 -8.54 18.02 -26.85
N GLY A 18 -8.24 19.14 -26.19
CA GLY A 18 -7.33 19.10 -25.07
C GLY A 18 -7.91 18.12 -24.05
N HIS A 19 -7.23 16.99 -23.84
CA HIS A 19 -7.41 16.20 -22.64
C HIS A 19 -6.84 17.00 -21.47
N ASP A 20 -7.61 18.02 -21.09
CA ASP A 20 -7.42 18.82 -19.90
C ASP A 20 -7.68 17.90 -18.71
N HIS A 21 -6.63 17.16 -18.34
CA HIS A 21 -6.57 16.45 -17.09
C HIS A 21 -6.34 17.49 -15.99
N ASP A 22 -7.37 18.32 -15.78
CA ASP A 22 -7.68 19.04 -14.55
C ASP A 22 -7.97 18.00 -13.45
N ILE A 23 -6.94 17.20 -13.15
CA ILE A 23 -6.80 16.49 -11.88
C ILE A 23 -6.75 17.62 -10.84
N PRO A 24 -7.74 17.72 -9.95
CA PRO A 24 -7.74 18.78 -8.94
C PRO A 24 -6.40 18.77 -8.21
N LEU A 25 -5.82 19.92 -7.88
CA LEU A 25 -4.55 19.97 -7.12
C LEU A 25 -4.63 19.27 -5.75
N SER A 26 -5.84 18.91 -5.27
CA SER A 26 -6.06 18.07 -4.08
C SER A 26 -6.06 16.55 -4.36
N ALA A 27 -6.23 16.12 -5.60
CA ALA A 27 -6.12 14.71 -5.97
C ALA A 27 -4.63 14.34 -6.00
N GLY A 28 -4.22 13.56 -5.01
CA GLY A 28 -2.83 13.14 -4.86
C GLY A 28 -2.33 12.24 -6.00
N PRO A 29 -1.08 11.76 -5.90
CA PRO A 29 -0.48 10.92 -6.92
C PRO A 29 -1.36 9.74 -7.33
N THR A 30 -1.53 9.56 -8.64
CA THR A 30 -2.28 8.43 -9.22
C THR A 30 -1.68 7.07 -8.87
N ASP A 31 -0.42 7.04 -8.45
CA ASP A 31 0.30 5.88 -7.96
C ASP A 31 0.34 5.78 -6.41
N SER A 32 -0.57 6.45 -5.70
CA SER A 32 -0.73 6.32 -4.25
C SER A 32 -1.22 4.91 -3.86
N LEU A 33 -0.58 4.34 -2.84
CA LEU A 33 -0.92 3.04 -2.28
C LEU A 33 -1.87 3.13 -1.08
N TYR A 34 -2.24 4.34 -0.64
CA TYR A 34 -3.17 4.55 0.48
C TYR A 34 -4.45 3.68 0.42
N PRO A 35 -5.13 3.51 -0.73
CA PRO A 35 -6.35 2.70 -0.81
C PRO A 35 -6.17 1.19 -0.56
N VAL A 36 -4.92 0.68 -0.50
CA VAL A 36 -4.60 -0.73 -0.23
C VAL A 36 -3.77 -0.94 1.04
N ILE A 37 -3.58 0.11 1.85
CA ILE A 37 -3.07 -0.05 3.21
C ILE A 37 -4.21 -0.56 4.10
N ASP A 38 -3.94 -1.59 4.88
CA ASP A 38 -4.86 -2.05 5.91
C ASP A 38 -4.68 -1.18 7.16
N THR A 39 -5.22 0.04 7.10
CA THR A 39 -5.06 1.08 8.14
C THR A 39 -5.65 0.65 9.48
N GLU A 40 -6.58 -0.30 9.53
CA GLU A 40 -7.06 -0.86 10.81
C GLU A 40 -5.99 -1.73 11.49
N HIS A 41 -5.15 -2.42 10.72
CA HIS A 41 -4.09 -3.28 11.26
C HIS A 41 -2.69 -2.63 11.28
N VAL A 42 -2.60 -1.33 11.00
CA VAL A 42 -1.37 -0.55 11.25
C VAL A 42 -1.15 -0.41 12.76
N VAL A 43 0.06 -0.78 13.21
CA VAL A 43 0.48 -0.79 14.62
C VAL A 43 1.90 -0.26 14.74
N ALA A 44 2.15 0.59 15.73
CA ALA A 44 3.48 1.03 16.13
C ALA A 44 3.94 0.35 17.43
N LEU A 45 5.25 0.13 17.58
CA LEU A 45 5.91 -0.32 18.81
C LEU A 45 6.66 0.86 19.43
N ASN A 46 6.72 0.90 20.77
CA ASN A 46 7.20 2.05 21.57
C ASN A 46 6.42 3.34 21.28
N ALA A 47 5.11 3.27 21.00
CA ALA A 47 4.29 4.44 20.65
C ALA A 47 3.53 5.04 21.84
N ALA A 48 3.73 6.34 22.08
CA ALA A 48 3.11 7.08 23.19
C ALA A 48 1.57 7.03 23.10
N GLY A 49 0.94 6.43 24.12
CA GLY A 49 -0.52 6.31 24.19
C GLY A 49 -1.11 5.24 23.26
N GLY A 50 -0.36 4.19 22.92
CA GLY A 50 -0.88 2.96 22.32
C GLY A 50 -0.37 2.65 20.92
N GLY A 51 -0.20 1.36 20.59
CA GLY A 51 0.32 0.95 19.29
C GLY A 51 -0.59 1.33 18.10
N GLU A 52 -1.90 1.44 18.33
CA GLU A 52 -2.86 1.93 17.34
C GLU A 52 -2.63 3.40 16.93
N LYS A 53 -1.79 4.15 17.65
CA LYS A 53 -1.33 5.48 17.22
C LYS A 53 -0.57 5.44 15.91
N GLY A 54 0.03 4.30 15.53
CA GLY A 54 0.65 4.13 14.21
C GLY A 54 -0.27 4.48 13.04
N ARG A 55 -1.59 4.35 13.23
CA ARG A 55 -2.59 4.66 12.20
C ARG A 55 -2.63 6.16 11.85
N VAL A 56 -2.35 7.05 12.78
CA VAL A 56 -2.61 8.50 12.61
C VAL A 56 -1.67 9.17 11.62
N VAL A 57 -0.54 8.55 11.29
CA VAL A 57 0.42 9.05 10.28
C VAL A 57 0.15 8.50 8.88
N ILE A 58 -0.74 7.53 8.74
CA ILE A 58 -1.23 7.03 7.45
C ILE A 58 -2.41 7.91 7.04
N LYS A 59 -2.11 9.04 6.38
CA LYS A 59 -3.09 10.05 5.94
C LYS A 59 -3.24 10.07 4.42
N GLU A 60 -4.26 10.76 3.91
CA GLU A 60 -4.32 11.04 2.47
C GLU A 60 -3.21 12.02 2.05
N TRP A 61 -2.86 12.03 0.76
CA TRP A 61 -1.82 12.92 0.24
C TRP A 61 -2.13 14.42 0.46
N ALA A 62 -3.41 14.80 0.44
CA ALA A 62 -3.84 16.17 0.72
C ALA A 62 -3.53 16.61 2.16
N GLU A 63 -3.40 15.67 3.09
CA GLU A 63 -3.15 15.89 4.51
C GLU A 63 -1.66 15.71 4.87
N LYS A 64 -0.77 15.52 3.89
CA LYS A 64 0.65 15.24 4.11
C LYS A 64 1.38 16.33 4.92
N ASP A 65 0.87 17.55 4.90
CA ASP A 65 1.45 18.72 5.58
C ASP A 65 0.75 19.04 6.91
N ASP A 66 -0.28 18.27 7.30
CA ASP A 66 -0.96 18.44 8.59
C ASP A 66 -0.12 17.89 9.75
N GLU A 67 0.40 18.80 10.58
CA GLU A 67 1.19 18.49 11.78
C GLU A 67 0.36 18.44 13.07
N THR A 68 -0.98 18.61 13.01
CA THR A 68 -1.84 18.66 14.21
C THR A 68 -1.99 17.31 14.93
N ILE A 69 -1.74 16.21 14.23
CA ILE A 69 -1.75 14.85 14.76
C ILE A 69 -0.50 14.12 14.27
N TRP A 70 0.23 13.50 15.20
CA TRP A 70 1.49 12.79 14.97
C TRP A 70 1.56 11.48 15.77
N LEU A 71 2.51 10.63 15.38
CA LEU A 71 3.00 9.49 16.15
C LEU A 71 4.27 9.93 16.89
N GLU A 72 4.39 9.58 18.16
CA GLU A 72 5.55 9.88 19.01
C GLU A 72 5.98 8.61 19.74
N SER A 73 7.28 8.46 20.01
CA SER A 73 7.78 7.36 20.83
C SER A 73 7.57 7.60 22.34
N GLU A 74 7.49 6.54 23.14
CA GLU A 74 7.09 6.62 24.56
C GLU A 74 8.25 6.60 25.56
N LEU A 75 9.26 5.74 25.34
CA LEU A 75 10.33 5.47 26.32
C LEU A 75 11.70 6.01 25.93
N ASP A 76 11.98 6.10 24.63
CA ASP A 76 13.26 6.47 24.03
C ASP A 76 13.01 6.92 22.57
N ASP A 77 14.06 7.18 21.81
CA ASP A 77 14.01 7.67 20.43
C ASP A 77 13.73 6.56 19.38
N SER A 78 13.65 5.30 19.80
CA SER A 78 13.40 4.16 18.89
C SER A 78 11.91 3.98 18.58
N LEU A 79 11.56 3.71 17.32
CA LEU A 79 10.17 3.55 16.89
C LEU A 79 10.06 2.56 15.73
N ILE A 80 9.13 1.60 15.82
CA ILE A 80 8.79 0.69 14.70
C ILE A 80 7.34 0.92 14.30
N LEU A 81 7.08 1.08 13.00
CA LEU A 81 5.74 1.18 12.41
C LEU A 81 5.49 0.02 11.44
N HIS A 82 4.53 -0.84 11.77
CA HIS A 82 4.05 -1.95 10.94
C HIS A 82 2.88 -1.50 10.07
N ILE A 83 3.02 -1.70 8.75
CA ILE A 83 2.05 -1.30 7.73
C ILE A 83 1.67 -2.53 6.89
N PRO A 84 0.56 -3.22 7.20
CA PRO A 84 0.03 -4.29 6.37
C PRO A 84 -0.68 -3.75 5.11
N PHE A 85 -0.71 -4.56 4.04
CA PHE A 85 -1.45 -4.26 2.81
C PHE A 85 -2.54 -5.31 2.54
N THR A 86 -3.67 -4.87 1.99
CA THR A 86 -4.75 -5.75 1.51
C THR A 86 -4.47 -6.34 0.12
N ALA A 87 -3.36 -5.92 -0.50
CA ALA A 87 -2.94 -6.28 -1.85
C ALA A 87 -1.44 -6.65 -1.91
N SER A 88 -1.01 -7.26 -3.02
CA SER A 88 0.42 -7.42 -3.31
C SER A 88 0.95 -6.14 -3.96
N VAL A 89 1.85 -5.46 -3.26
CA VAL A 89 2.40 -4.16 -3.64
C VAL A 89 3.76 -4.30 -4.34
N SER A 90 4.02 -3.42 -5.30
CA SER A 90 5.35 -3.11 -5.84
C SER A 90 5.68 -1.67 -5.47
N LEU A 91 6.43 -1.47 -4.40
CA LEU A 91 6.75 -0.15 -3.85
C LEU A 91 7.76 0.57 -4.75
N ARG A 92 7.53 1.87 -4.99
CA ARG A 92 8.41 2.77 -5.74
C ARG A 92 9.08 3.79 -4.83
N SER A 93 8.32 4.39 -3.91
CA SER A 93 8.85 5.34 -2.94
C SER A 93 8.05 5.41 -1.65
N ILE A 94 8.73 5.87 -0.61
CA ILE A 94 8.17 6.20 0.71
C ILE A 94 8.27 7.71 0.85
N THR A 95 7.18 8.37 1.22
CA THR A 95 7.15 9.80 1.55
C THR A 95 7.05 9.93 3.06
N LEU A 96 7.99 10.63 3.70
CA LEU A 96 8.05 10.78 5.15
C LEU A 96 8.07 12.26 5.53
N LYS A 97 7.20 12.67 6.44
CA LYS A 97 7.29 13.95 7.14
C LYS A 97 7.51 13.68 8.62
N ALA A 98 8.65 14.12 9.14
CA ALA A 98 9.05 13.93 10.53
C ALA A 98 9.41 15.26 11.24
N GLY A 99 9.02 16.39 10.65
CA GLY A 99 9.23 17.71 11.25
C GLY A 99 10.68 18.19 11.19
N HIS A 100 11.03 19.07 12.12
CA HIS A 100 12.33 19.72 12.26
C HIS A 100 12.72 19.78 13.75
N GLY A 101 14.01 19.99 14.05
CA GLY A 101 14.55 19.85 15.41
C GLY A 101 14.86 18.40 15.79
N GLY A 102 15.22 18.17 17.05
CA GLY A 102 15.78 16.89 17.51
C GLY A 102 14.80 15.72 17.51
N PHE A 103 13.49 15.97 17.47
CA PHE A 103 12.47 14.92 17.33
C PHE A 103 12.49 14.21 15.97
N ARG A 104 13.29 14.68 15.00
CA ARG A 104 13.40 14.04 13.67
C ARG A 104 14.23 12.76 13.78
N PRO A 105 13.76 11.60 13.28
CA PRO A 105 14.58 10.40 13.18
C PRO A 105 15.80 10.66 12.28
N SER A 106 16.96 10.10 12.61
CA SER A 106 18.18 10.25 11.78
C SER A 106 18.16 9.27 10.59
N GLU A 107 17.68 8.05 10.83
CA GLU A 107 17.68 6.94 9.87
C GLU A 107 16.28 6.33 9.73
N MET A 108 15.92 5.86 8.54
CA MET A 108 14.75 5.02 8.28
C MET A 108 15.20 3.69 7.67
N ARG A 109 15.11 2.61 8.46
CA ARG A 109 15.35 1.22 8.03
C ARG A 109 14.05 0.57 7.59
N VAL A 110 14.03 0.00 6.40
CA VAL A 110 12.82 -0.55 5.77
C VAL A 110 12.94 -2.06 5.60
N PHE A 111 11.96 -2.80 6.12
CA PHE A 111 11.86 -4.25 6.00
C PHE A 111 10.58 -4.64 5.27
N VAL A 112 10.68 -5.50 4.26
CA VAL A 112 9.50 -6.07 3.57
C VAL A 112 9.09 -7.41 4.17
N ASN A 113 7.79 -7.65 4.22
CA ASN A 113 7.17 -8.94 4.59
C ASN A 113 7.60 -9.45 5.99
N ALA A 114 7.99 -8.54 6.87
CA ALA A 114 8.46 -8.81 8.23
C ALA A 114 7.36 -8.50 9.27
N ALA A 115 6.16 -9.04 9.06
CA ALA A 115 5.06 -8.90 10.03
C ALA A 115 5.48 -9.50 11.39
N GLY A 116 5.52 -8.66 12.43
CA GLY A 116 6.01 -9.04 13.75
C GLY A 116 7.51 -8.78 14.02
N LEU A 117 8.22 -8.04 13.16
CA LEU A 117 9.54 -7.47 13.47
C LEU A 117 9.49 -6.69 14.81
N ASP A 118 10.37 -7.05 15.74
CA ASP A 118 10.62 -6.30 16.98
C ASP A 118 11.99 -5.59 16.91
N PHE A 119 12.34 -4.87 17.98
CA PHE A 119 13.60 -4.10 18.05
C PHE A 119 14.86 -4.99 17.98
N SER A 120 14.87 -6.13 18.67
CA SER A 120 16.00 -7.07 18.66
C SER A 120 16.21 -7.65 17.26
N ASP A 121 15.13 -7.95 16.57
CA ASP A 121 15.13 -8.43 15.19
C ASP A 121 15.55 -7.32 14.20
N ALA A 122 15.11 -6.08 14.42
CA ALA A 122 15.41 -4.92 13.57
C ALA A 122 16.85 -4.40 13.69
N GLU A 123 17.49 -4.62 14.85
CA GLU A 123 18.92 -4.37 15.04
C GLU A 123 19.80 -5.48 14.45
N ALA A 124 19.40 -6.75 14.60
CA ALA A 124 20.21 -7.90 14.19
C ALA A 124 20.18 -8.22 12.69
N ARG A 125 19.14 -7.78 11.96
CA ARG A 125 18.89 -8.14 10.56
C ARG A 125 19.24 -7.00 9.59
N GLU A 126 19.83 -7.34 8.44
CA GLU A 126 20.03 -6.36 7.36
C GLU A 126 18.67 -5.83 6.87
N PRO A 127 18.46 -4.49 6.83
CA PRO A 127 17.24 -3.92 6.27
C PRO A 127 17.17 -4.14 4.76
N THR A 128 15.96 -4.23 4.22
CA THR A 128 15.76 -4.35 2.77
C THR A 128 16.35 -3.12 2.05
N GLN A 129 16.14 -1.94 2.62
CA GLN A 129 16.86 -0.71 2.30
C GLN A 129 16.88 0.20 3.53
N ALA A 130 17.95 0.97 3.72
CA ALA A 130 18.03 2.04 4.71
C ALA A 130 18.16 3.39 4.00
N PHE A 131 17.80 4.46 4.70
CA PHE A 131 17.88 5.84 4.24
C PHE A 131 18.29 6.74 5.40
N ASP A 132 19.24 7.65 5.15
CA ASP A 132 19.42 8.83 5.98
C ASP A 132 18.20 9.73 5.76
N VAL A 133 17.49 10.08 6.83
CA VAL A 133 16.33 10.98 6.78
C VAL A 133 16.87 12.40 6.60
N ILE A 134 16.33 13.16 5.65
CA ILE A 134 16.77 14.55 5.43
C ILE A 134 16.07 15.53 6.37
N GLU A 135 16.78 16.57 6.80
CA GLU A 135 16.15 17.70 7.50
C GLU A 135 15.36 18.55 6.48
N SER A 136 14.04 18.61 6.65
CA SER A 136 13.16 19.42 5.79
C SER A 136 11.85 19.72 6.51
N ARG A 137 11.29 20.91 6.25
CA ARG A 137 9.91 21.23 6.63
C ARG A 137 8.88 20.53 5.74
N GLU A 138 9.27 20.21 4.51
CA GLU A 138 8.44 19.48 3.54
C GLU A 138 8.64 17.97 3.68
N ALA A 139 7.61 17.18 3.32
CA ALA A 139 7.72 15.73 3.31
C ALA A 139 8.74 15.24 2.25
N GLY A 140 9.75 14.48 2.68
CA GLY A 140 10.79 13.94 1.78
C GLY A 140 10.35 12.65 1.08
N GLU A 141 10.62 12.51 -0.24
CA GLU A 141 10.33 11.28 -1.00
C GLU A 141 11.60 10.42 -1.22
N TYR A 142 11.62 9.25 -0.60
CA TYR A 142 12.72 8.27 -0.59
C TYR A 142 12.45 7.18 -1.63
N GLN A 143 13.25 7.14 -2.71
CA GLN A 143 13.09 6.14 -3.78
C GLN A 143 13.65 4.77 -3.36
N VAL A 144 12.85 3.72 -3.48
CA VAL A 144 13.29 2.36 -3.17
C VAL A 144 13.84 1.64 -4.40
N LYS A 145 14.75 0.69 -4.19
CA LYS A 145 15.25 -0.22 -5.24
C LYS A 145 14.15 -1.22 -5.60
N ALA A 146 13.21 -0.83 -6.47
CA ALA A 146 11.96 -1.55 -6.77
C ALA A 146 12.08 -3.08 -6.92
N ALA A 147 13.19 -3.61 -7.45
CA ALA A 147 13.45 -5.04 -7.53
C ALA A 147 13.45 -5.78 -6.17
N LYS A 148 13.82 -5.10 -5.06
CA LYS A 148 13.71 -5.61 -3.68
C LYS A 148 12.30 -5.53 -3.09
N PHE A 149 11.38 -4.81 -3.73
CA PHE A 149 10.05 -4.46 -3.20
C PHE A 149 8.90 -4.88 -4.12
N ALA A 150 9.15 -5.74 -5.11
CA ALA A 150 8.12 -6.29 -5.99
C ALA A 150 7.49 -7.54 -5.33
N SER A 151 6.25 -7.42 -4.84
CA SER A 151 5.52 -8.41 -4.01
C SER A 151 5.68 -8.22 -2.49
N THR A 152 5.51 -6.98 -2.03
CA THR A 152 5.38 -6.63 -0.62
C THR A 152 3.92 -6.78 -0.17
N THR A 153 3.68 -7.49 0.93
CA THR A 153 2.37 -7.66 1.59
C THR A 153 2.33 -7.03 2.99
N SER A 154 3.49 -6.71 3.56
CA SER A 154 3.61 -5.80 4.70
C SER A 154 4.95 -5.05 4.65
N LEU A 155 4.98 -3.86 5.24
CA LEU A 155 6.17 -3.04 5.44
C LEU A 155 6.38 -2.86 6.94
N ALA A 156 7.63 -2.92 7.41
CA ALA A 156 8.00 -2.39 8.71
C ALA A 156 9.02 -1.26 8.51
N LEU A 157 8.73 -0.09 9.06
CA LEU A 157 9.63 1.05 9.12
C LEU A 157 10.21 1.11 10.53
N PHE A 158 11.52 1.02 10.65
CA PHE A 158 12.24 1.15 11.92
C PHE A 158 13.06 2.44 11.88
N PHE A 159 12.81 3.30 12.87
CA PHE A 159 13.57 4.49 13.17
C PHE A 159 14.39 4.16 14.43
N PRO A 160 15.71 3.92 14.31
CA PRO A 160 16.52 3.44 15.42
C PRO A 160 16.88 4.53 16.42
N ASN A 161 16.89 5.79 15.98
CA ASN A 161 17.28 6.95 16.76
C ASN A 161 16.85 8.27 16.11
N ASN A 162 17.01 9.37 16.84
CA ASN A 162 16.77 10.73 16.37
C ASN A 162 18.05 11.59 16.28
N GLU A 163 17.91 12.84 15.85
CA GLU A 163 18.99 13.84 15.78
C GLU A 163 18.90 14.82 16.97
N SER A 164 18.68 14.30 18.18
CA SER A 164 18.54 15.12 19.39
C SER A 164 19.78 15.97 19.68
N GLU A 165 19.58 17.28 19.84
CA GLU A 165 20.61 18.22 20.31
C GLU A 165 20.47 18.56 21.82
N GLY A 166 19.53 17.95 22.55
CA GLY A 166 19.29 18.29 23.96
C GLY A 166 18.38 17.33 24.75
N GLU A 167 18.43 17.44 26.09
CA GLU A 167 17.73 16.58 27.06
C GLU A 167 16.19 16.59 26.95
N ASP A 168 15.60 17.58 26.26
CA ASP A 168 14.15 17.69 26.06
C ASP A 168 13.65 17.02 24.74
N GLU A 169 14.56 16.49 23.91
CA GLU A 169 14.25 15.94 22.56
C GLU A 169 14.55 14.43 22.46
N GLU A 170 14.33 13.66 23.54
CA GLU A 170 14.64 12.21 23.62
C GLU A 170 13.64 11.28 22.88
N THR A 171 12.64 11.83 22.17
CA THR A 171 11.61 11.04 21.45
C THR A 171 11.64 11.29 19.93
N THR A 172 11.17 10.31 19.15
CA THR A 172 11.00 10.43 17.69
C THR A 172 9.56 10.80 17.35
N ARG A 173 9.35 11.82 16.50
CA ARG A 173 8.03 12.20 15.98
C ARG A 173 7.89 11.97 14.47
N ILE A 174 6.77 11.39 14.07
CA ILE A 174 6.37 11.19 12.68
C ILE A 174 5.00 11.83 12.46
N TYR A 175 4.85 12.63 11.40
CA TYR A 175 3.61 13.36 11.09
C TYR A 175 2.86 12.77 9.89
N TYR A 176 3.59 12.17 8.94
CA TYR A 176 3.02 11.56 7.74
C TYR A 176 3.92 10.46 7.16
N VAL A 177 3.30 9.35 6.76
CA VAL A 177 3.90 8.28 5.94
C VAL A 177 3.00 8.02 4.75
N GLY A 178 3.45 8.43 3.57
CA GLY A 178 2.82 8.15 2.28
C GLY A 178 3.57 7.06 1.52
N LEU A 179 2.87 6.19 0.80
CA LEU A 179 3.49 5.10 0.03
C LEU A 179 3.04 5.18 -1.43
N ARG A 180 3.98 5.08 -2.37
CA ARG A 180 3.71 5.19 -3.82
C ARG A 180 4.26 3.99 -4.58
N GLY A 181 3.55 3.54 -5.61
CA GLY A 181 3.92 2.38 -6.41
C GLY A 181 2.74 1.80 -7.20
N SER A 182 2.75 0.49 -7.41
CA SER A 182 1.62 -0.22 -8.02
C SER A 182 1.21 -1.41 -7.16
N TRP A 183 -0.02 -1.89 -7.33
CA TRP A 183 -0.53 -3.03 -6.58
C TRP A 183 -1.30 -3.98 -7.48
N ARG A 184 -1.47 -5.22 -7.02
CA ARG A 184 -2.34 -6.23 -7.63
C ARG A 184 -3.12 -6.94 -6.52
N PRO A 185 -4.39 -7.33 -6.75
CA PRO A 185 -5.12 -8.14 -5.79
C PRO A 185 -4.29 -9.36 -5.37
N LEU A 186 -4.30 -9.68 -4.08
CA LEU A 186 -3.77 -10.98 -3.64
C LEU A 186 -4.58 -12.08 -4.32
N PRO A 187 -3.96 -13.22 -4.69
CA PRO A 187 -4.72 -14.38 -5.11
C PRO A 187 -5.68 -14.73 -3.99
N ASN A 188 -7.00 -14.71 -4.25
CA ASN A 188 -7.97 -15.18 -3.27
C ASN A 188 -7.54 -16.56 -2.80
N LYS A 189 -7.21 -16.69 -1.51
CA LYS A 189 -7.30 -18.00 -0.86
C LYS A 189 -8.74 -18.42 -1.07
N LEU A 190 -8.94 -19.42 -1.92
CA LEU A 190 -10.27 -19.95 -2.24
C LEU A 190 -10.95 -20.25 -0.90
N GLY A 191 -11.97 -19.45 -0.56
CA GLY A 191 -12.93 -19.81 0.45
C GLY A 191 -13.51 -21.18 0.07
N GLU A 192 -13.81 -21.98 1.08
CA GLU A 192 -14.20 -23.39 0.93
C GLU A 192 -15.03 -23.64 -0.33
N ILE A 193 -14.50 -24.45 -1.24
CA ILE A 193 -15.34 -25.10 -2.23
C ILE A 193 -16.17 -26.11 -1.42
N ILE A 194 -17.31 -25.65 -0.90
CA ILE A 194 -18.30 -26.51 -0.27
C ILE A 194 -18.76 -27.47 -1.37
N TYR A 195 -18.23 -28.68 -1.35
CA TYR A 195 -18.56 -29.73 -2.31
C TYR A 195 -19.88 -30.38 -1.89
N GLU A 196 -20.96 -29.59 -1.82
CA GLU A 196 -22.30 -30.03 -1.44
C GLU A 196 -22.99 -30.77 -2.59
N ALA A 197 -22.50 -31.98 -2.88
CA ALA A 197 -23.28 -33.17 -3.21
C ALA A 197 -22.35 -34.28 -3.71
N ALA A 198 -22.03 -35.24 -2.85
CA ALA A 198 -21.80 -36.60 -3.34
C ALA A 198 -23.17 -37.19 -3.70
N PRO A 199 -23.45 -37.56 -4.98
CA PRO A 199 -24.70 -38.22 -5.32
C PRO A 199 -24.78 -39.56 -4.59
N ARG A 200 -25.70 -39.71 -3.64
CA ARG A 200 -25.99 -40.99 -3.02
C ARG A 200 -26.70 -41.88 -4.06
N PRO A 201 -26.13 -43.03 -4.50
CA PRO A 201 -26.71 -43.84 -5.58
C PRO A 201 -27.96 -44.65 -5.19
N THR A 202 -28.68 -44.22 -4.16
CA THR A 202 -29.76 -44.97 -3.50
C THR A 202 -30.86 -44.01 -3.02
N ASP A 203 -31.76 -43.62 -3.91
CA ASP A 203 -33.18 -43.98 -3.77
C ASP A 203 -34.00 -43.39 -4.94
N HIS A 204 -34.48 -44.26 -5.83
CA HIS A 204 -35.67 -44.05 -6.66
C HIS A 204 -36.16 -45.43 -7.11
N LYS A 205 -37.11 -46.00 -6.35
CA LYS A 205 -37.85 -47.18 -6.78
C LYS A 205 -38.78 -46.82 -7.94
N VAL A 206 -38.53 -47.40 -9.11
CA VAL A 206 -39.52 -47.41 -10.20
C VAL A 206 -40.63 -48.40 -9.81
N HIS A 207 -41.86 -47.91 -9.70
CA HIS A 207 -43.03 -48.75 -9.42
C HIS A 207 -43.47 -49.55 -10.66
N GLU A 208 -43.94 -50.78 -10.44
CA GLU A 208 -44.36 -51.73 -11.48
C GLU A 208 -45.60 -51.28 -12.29
N GLY A 209 -45.68 -51.74 -13.55
CA GLY A 209 -46.86 -51.63 -14.41
C GLY A 209 -47.11 -52.92 -15.24
N ILE A 210 -48.30 -53.49 -15.10
CA ILE A 210 -48.70 -54.89 -15.42
C ILE A 210 -49.99 -54.86 -16.28
N SER A 211 -50.22 -55.64 -17.34
CA SER A 211 -49.46 -56.68 -18.08
C SER A 211 -49.95 -56.78 -19.54
N ASN A 212 -49.40 -57.70 -20.36
CA ASN A 212 -50.11 -58.68 -21.24
C ASN A 212 -49.13 -59.23 -22.32
N ALA A 213 -48.93 -60.54 -22.53
CA ALA A 213 -49.85 -61.60 -22.99
C ALA A 213 -50.36 -61.37 -24.44
N ALA A 214 -50.28 -62.29 -25.41
CA ALA A 214 -49.82 -63.69 -25.40
C ALA A 214 -49.36 -64.22 -26.80
N ARG A 215 -48.97 -65.50 -26.80
CA ARG A 215 -48.45 -66.39 -27.86
C ARG A 215 -49.16 -66.48 -29.24
N GLN A 216 -48.34 -66.89 -30.24
CA GLN A 216 -48.53 -67.93 -31.30
C GLN A 216 -49.11 -67.61 -32.69
N GLY A 217 -48.58 -68.35 -33.69
CA GLY A 217 -49.05 -68.48 -35.08
C GLY A 217 -48.29 -67.60 -36.08
N LEU A 218 -47.77 -68.08 -37.21
CA LEU A 218 -47.79 -69.41 -37.85
C LEU A 218 -46.42 -69.70 -38.49
#